data_AF-A0A101CJK7-F1
#
_entry.id   AF-A0A101CJK7-F1
#
_cell.length_a   1.000
_cell.length_b   1.000
_cell.length_c   1.000
_cell.angle_alpha   90.00
_cell.angle_beta   90.00
_cell.angle_gamma   90.00
#
_symmetry.space_group_name_H-M   'P 1'
#
loop_
_entity.id
_entity.type
_entity.pdbx_description
1 polymer ?
#
loop_
_entity_poly.entity_id
_entity_poly.type
_entity_poly.pdbx_seq_one_letter_code
_entity_poly.pdbx_strand_id
1 'polypeptide(L)'
;MKNLTIVLILLASFSTISAQKSKFGQQNIQIKSEKTPNKEILPHFIQFGIMSRNHLEFKKKYNVEVMYENCVITKYMSEKAKENNKLVAKILTEKYGDSWKQDLGFTPHGL
;
A
#
# COMPACT_ATOMS: atom_id res chain seq x y z
N MET A 1 -7.04 45.96 -51.37
CA MET A 1 -7.60 44.70 -51.91
C MET A 1 -7.09 43.57 -51.03
N LYS A 2 -8.03 42.82 -50.44
CA LYS A 2 -7.81 41.69 -49.53
C LYS A 2 -7.21 40.51 -50.29
N ASN A 3 -6.32 39.74 -49.65
CA ASN A 3 -5.94 38.33 -49.91
C ASN A 3 -5.10 37.91 -48.66
N LEU A 4 -5.69 37.55 -47.52
CA LEU A 4 -6.15 36.21 -47.11
C LEU A 4 -5.28 35.04 -47.60
N THR A 5 -4.22 34.73 -46.86
CA THR A 5 -3.61 33.40 -46.87
C THR A 5 -3.48 32.93 -45.42
N ILE A 6 -4.38 32.02 -45.05
CA ILE A 6 -4.33 31.24 -43.81
C ILE A 6 -3.35 30.09 -44.05
N VAL A 7 -2.33 29.95 -43.22
CA VAL A 7 -1.60 28.68 -43.07
C VAL A 7 -1.47 28.39 -41.58
N LEU A 8 -2.31 27.47 -41.11
CA LEU A 8 -2.20 26.77 -39.83
C LEU A 8 -0.94 25.89 -39.85
N ILE A 9 -0.01 26.08 -38.92
CA ILE A 9 1.02 25.07 -38.62
C ILE A 9 0.94 24.68 -37.15
N LEU A 10 0.94 23.35 -37.00
CA LEU A 10 0.64 22.48 -35.88
C LEU A 10 1.56 22.62 -34.64
N LEU A 11 1.04 22.06 -33.55
CA LEU A 11 1.62 21.94 -32.21
C LEU A 11 3.04 21.38 -32.20
N ALA A 12 3.92 22.00 -31.40
CA ALA A 12 5.13 21.38 -30.89
C ALA A 12 5.07 21.32 -29.35
N SER A 13 4.38 20.31 -28.83
CA SER A 13 4.57 19.85 -27.46
C SER A 13 5.81 18.95 -27.41
N PHE A 14 6.94 19.51 -26.98
CA PHE A 14 8.08 18.72 -26.50
C PHE A 14 8.31 19.07 -25.04
N SER A 15 7.67 18.29 -24.17
CA SER A 15 8.00 18.19 -22.76
C SER A 15 9.47 17.81 -22.65
N THR A 16 10.29 18.67 -22.07
CA THR A 16 11.67 18.34 -21.74
C THR A 16 11.68 17.22 -20.70
N ILE A 17 12.02 16.00 -21.11
CA ILE A 17 12.31 14.89 -20.21
C ILE A 17 13.66 15.21 -19.53
N SER A 18 13.63 15.61 -18.26
CA SER A 18 14.84 15.70 -17.45
C SER A 18 15.24 14.30 -16.99
N ALA A 19 16.24 13.71 -17.64
CA ALA A 19 16.87 12.46 -17.18
C ALA A 19 17.74 12.75 -15.95
N GLN A 20 17.20 12.58 -14.74
CA GLN A 20 18.02 12.59 -13.53
C GLN A 20 18.82 11.29 -13.43
N LYS A 21 20.09 11.37 -13.82
CA LYS A 21 21.10 10.34 -13.55
C LYS A 21 21.51 10.45 -12.08
N SER A 22 20.75 9.84 -11.16
CA SER A 22 21.23 9.70 -9.79
C SER A 22 22.30 8.63 -9.75
N LYS A 23 23.49 9.02 -9.29
CA LYS A 23 24.58 8.09 -9.04
C LYS A 23 24.12 7.12 -7.96
N PHE A 24 24.18 5.82 -8.27
CA PHE A 24 24.18 4.75 -7.27
C PHE A 24 25.42 4.94 -6.39
N GLY A 25 25.29 5.75 -5.36
CA GLY A 25 26.20 5.79 -4.23
C GLY A 25 25.74 4.71 -3.26
N GLN A 26 26.54 3.67 -3.11
CA GLN A 26 26.40 2.70 -2.03
C GLN A 26 26.43 3.44 -0.69
N GLN A 27 25.26 3.72 -0.13
CA GLN A 27 25.15 3.94 1.30
C GLN A 27 24.96 2.56 1.92
N ASN A 28 26.03 2.07 2.53
CA ASN A 28 25.96 0.99 3.51
C ASN A 28 25.05 1.44 4.65
N ILE A 29 23.75 1.20 4.53
CA ILE A 29 22.89 1.20 5.71
C ILE A 29 23.21 -0.10 6.42
N GLN A 30 23.98 0.03 7.50
CA GLN A 30 24.08 -0.99 8.52
C GLN A 30 22.65 -1.33 8.94
N ILE A 31 22.15 -2.49 8.48
CA ILE A 31 21.03 -3.15 9.14
C ILE A 31 21.59 -3.52 10.50
N LYS A 32 21.41 -2.62 11.48
CA LYS A 32 21.45 -2.99 12.88
C LYS A 32 20.30 -3.97 13.04
N SER A 33 20.61 -5.24 12.83
CA SER A 33 19.79 -6.36 13.24
C SER A 33 19.69 -6.24 14.75
N GLU A 34 18.73 -5.46 15.22
CA GLU A 34 18.19 -5.65 16.55
C GLU A 34 17.71 -7.09 16.58
N LYS A 35 18.40 -7.90 17.40
CA LYS A 35 17.98 -9.25 17.75
C LYS A 35 16.49 -9.20 18.07
N THR A 36 15.65 -9.68 17.16
CA THR A 36 14.22 -9.77 17.36
C THR A 36 13.98 -10.75 18.51
N PRO A 37 13.49 -10.31 19.69
CA PRO A 37 12.99 -11.26 20.67
C PRO A 37 11.85 -12.03 20.02
N ASN A 38 11.84 -13.35 20.19
CA ASN A 38 10.84 -14.30 19.69
C ASN A 38 9.46 -13.65 19.43
N LYS A 39 9.25 -13.16 18.19
CA LYS A 39 8.04 -12.39 17.83
C LYS A 39 6.97 -13.43 17.52
N GLU A 40 5.97 -13.54 18.38
CA GLU A 40 4.73 -14.23 18.02
C GLU A 40 4.22 -13.70 16.67
N ILE A 41 3.96 -14.62 15.74
CA ILE A 41 3.39 -14.29 14.44
C ILE A 41 1.90 -14.09 14.64
N LEU A 42 1.48 -12.82 14.77
CA LEU A 42 0.07 -12.47 14.92
C LEU A 42 -0.68 -12.59 13.59
N PRO A 43 -1.97 -12.95 13.60
CA PRO A 43 -2.84 -12.76 12.45
C PRO A 43 -2.81 -11.30 12.02
N HIS A 44 -2.86 -11.03 10.72
CA HIS A 44 -2.77 -9.67 10.22
C HIS A 44 -3.58 -9.47 8.96
N PHE A 45 -4.16 -8.28 8.79
CA PHE A 45 -4.66 -7.85 7.49
C PHE A 45 -3.50 -7.41 6.60
N ILE A 46 -3.55 -7.77 5.32
CA ILE A 46 -2.63 -7.31 4.28
C ILE A 46 -3.31 -6.16 3.55
N GLN A 47 -2.70 -4.99 3.59
CA GLN A 47 -3.17 -3.78 2.91
C GLN A 47 -2.06 -3.25 1.99
N PHE A 48 -2.42 -2.81 0.79
CA PHE A 48 -1.45 -2.22 -0.14
C PHE A 48 -1.49 -0.69 -0.07
N GLY A 49 -0.32 -0.09 -0.26
CA GLY A 49 -0.16 1.36 -0.35
C GLY A 49 0.38 2.00 0.93
N ILE A 50 0.18 3.31 1.05
CA ILE A 50 0.69 4.10 2.17
C ILE A 50 -0.20 3.88 3.39
N MET A 51 0.42 3.71 4.56
CA MET A 51 -0.30 3.63 5.83
C MET A 51 -1.08 4.93 6.08
N SER A 52 -2.40 4.81 6.11
CA SER A 52 -3.30 5.97 6.26
C SER A 52 -3.58 6.35 7.72
N ARG A 53 -3.28 5.46 8.68
CA ARG A 53 -3.50 5.68 10.13
C ARG A 53 -2.69 4.71 10.99
N ASN A 54 -2.61 5.01 12.28
CA ASN A 54 -2.01 4.12 13.28
C ASN A 54 -3.02 3.05 13.73
N HIS A 55 -2.58 1.78 13.78
CA HIS A 55 -3.40 0.62 14.16
C HIS A 55 -3.05 0.04 15.53
N LEU A 56 -2.31 0.77 16.36
CA LEU A 56 -1.87 0.28 17.67
C LEU A 56 -3.04 -0.11 18.58
N GLU A 57 -4.09 0.70 18.62
CA GLU A 57 -5.28 0.41 19.44
C GLU A 57 -6.05 -0.79 18.90
N PHE A 58 -6.17 -0.92 17.57
CA PHE A 58 -6.73 -2.11 16.93
C PHE A 58 -5.94 -3.37 17.31
N LYS A 59 -4.60 -3.32 17.20
CA LYS A 59 -3.71 -4.41 17.59
C LYS A 59 -3.87 -4.78 19.05
N LYS A 60 -3.88 -3.81 19.97
CA LYS A 60 -4.07 -4.07 21.41
C LYS A 60 -5.41 -4.74 21.71
N LYS A 61 -6.49 -4.27 21.07
CA LYS A 61 -7.85 -4.77 21.32
C LYS A 61 -8.08 -6.16 20.75
N TYR A 62 -7.60 -6.41 19.53
CA TYR A 62 -7.95 -7.62 18.78
C TYR A 62 -6.83 -8.66 18.72
N ASN A 63 -5.60 -8.29 19.11
CA ASN A 63 -4.37 -9.06 18.88
C ASN A 63 -4.16 -9.42 17.40
N VAL A 64 -4.52 -8.50 16.50
CA VAL A 64 -4.41 -8.62 15.05
C VAL A 64 -3.69 -7.39 14.50
N GLU A 65 -2.70 -7.58 13.63
CA GLU A 65 -1.95 -6.48 13.02
C GLU A 65 -2.52 -6.04 11.66
N VAL A 66 -2.03 -4.92 11.15
CA VAL A 66 -2.21 -4.51 9.75
C VAL A 66 -0.82 -4.38 9.13
N MET A 67 -0.53 -5.23 8.16
CA MET A 67 0.71 -5.22 7.41
C MET A 67 0.51 -4.46 6.11
N TYR A 68 1.31 -3.41 5.92
CA TYR A 68 1.30 -2.62 4.70
C TYR A 68 2.36 -3.12 3.72
N GLU A 69 1.90 -3.43 2.51
CA GLU A 69 2.71 -3.83 1.38
C GLU A 69 2.78 -2.70 0.34
N ASN A 70 3.76 -2.78 -0.56
CA ASN A 70 3.94 -1.78 -1.60
C ASN A 70 2.74 -1.66 -2.55
N CYS A 71 2.65 -0.54 -3.27
CA CYS A 71 1.57 -0.25 -4.21
C CYS A 71 1.63 -1.03 -5.53
N VAL A 72 2.76 -1.67 -5.84
CA VAL A 72 2.92 -2.49 -7.05
C VAL A 72 2.44 -3.90 -6.72
N ILE A 73 1.24 -4.24 -7.19
CA ILE A 73 0.54 -5.48 -6.81
C ILE A 73 0.46 -6.41 -8.02
N THR A 74 0.95 -7.64 -7.87
CA THR A 74 0.72 -8.71 -8.86
C THR A 74 -0.61 -9.42 -8.60
N LYS A 75 -1.14 -10.13 -9.60
CA LYS A 75 -2.35 -10.97 -9.43
C LYS A 75 -2.20 -11.94 -8.26
N TYR A 76 -1.05 -12.60 -8.15
CA TYR A 76 -0.76 -13.54 -7.06
C TYR A 76 -0.82 -12.87 -5.67
N MET A 77 -0.19 -11.70 -5.52
CA MET A 77 -0.23 -10.94 -4.27
C MET A 77 -1.64 -10.50 -3.90
N SER A 78 -2.42 -10.05 -4.89
CA SER A 78 -3.81 -9.64 -4.69
C SER A 78 -4.69 -10.78 -4.18
N GLU A 79 -4.60 -11.96 -4.80
CA GLU A 79 -5.38 -13.13 -4.34
C GLU A 79 -4.91 -13.61 -2.96
N LYS A 80 -3.61 -13.65 -2.71
CA LYS A 80 -3.07 -14.01 -1.38
C LYS A 80 -3.58 -13.07 -0.28
N ALA A 81 -3.58 -11.76 -0.52
CA ALA A 81 -4.08 -10.78 0.43
C ALA A 81 -5.58 -10.97 0.68
N LYS A 82 -6.37 -11.20 -0.38
CA LYS A 82 -7.81 -11.46 -0.29
C LYS A 82 -8.14 -12.72 0.51
N GLU A 83 -7.45 -13.84 0.25
CA GLU A 83 -7.64 -15.08 1.00
C GLU A 83 -7.29 -14.91 2.47
N ASN A 84 -6.13 -14.31 2.77
CA ASN A 84 -5.70 -14.00 4.13
C ASN A 84 -6.70 -13.11 4.86
N ASN A 85 -7.11 -11.99 4.23
CA ASN A 85 -7.99 -11.02 4.86
C ASN A 85 -9.38 -11.60 5.15
N LYS A 86 -9.89 -12.50 4.30
CA LYS A 86 -11.12 -13.26 4.56
C LYS A 86 -11.00 -14.16 5.78
N LEU A 87 -9.87 -14.85 5.96
CA LEU A 87 -9.64 -15.69 7.13
C LEU A 87 -9.58 -14.85 8.42
N VAL A 88 -8.84 -13.74 8.41
CA VAL A 88 -8.75 -12.84 9.57
C VAL A 88 -10.12 -12.22 9.90
N ALA A 89 -10.86 -11.74 8.89
CA ALA A 89 -12.20 -11.20 9.07
C ALA A 89 -13.17 -12.24 9.65
N LYS A 90 -13.11 -13.49 9.18
CA LYS A 90 -13.91 -14.59 9.74
C LYS A 90 -13.60 -14.79 11.23
N ILE A 91 -12.32 -14.89 11.61
CA ILE A 91 -11.90 -15.06 13.01
C ILE A 91 -12.41 -13.90 13.88
N LEU A 92 -12.28 -12.67 13.40
CA LEU A 92 -12.72 -11.49 14.15
C LEU A 92 -14.24 -11.42 14.27
N THR A 93 -14.98 -11.71 13.19
CA THR A 93 -16.44 -11.74 13.22
C THR A 93 -16.97 -12.86 14.11
N GLU A 94 -16.37 -14.04 14.10
CA GLU A 94 -16.75 -15.14 15.00
C GLU A 94 -16.55 -14.78 16.47
N LYS A 95 -15.48 -14.06 16.81
CA LYS A 95 -15.13 -13.74 18.20
C LYS A 95 -15.76 -12.45 18.73
N TYR A 96 -15.94 -11.43 17.88
CA TYR A 96 -16.29 -10.07 18.30
C TYR A 96 -17.49 -9.49 17.54
N GLY A 97 -18.15 -10.28 16.68
CA GLY A 97 -19.15 -9.78 15.75
C GLY A 97 -18.55 -8.75 14.78
N ASP A 98 -19.37 -7.88 14.22
CA ASP A 98 -18.92 -6.91 13.20
C ASP A 98 -18.32 -5.62 13.77
N SER A 99 -18.18 -5.50 15.08
CA SER A 99 -17.65 -4.31 15.77
C SER A 99 -16.23 -3.94 15.31
N TRP A 100 -15.40 -4.93 14.96
CA TRP A 100 -14.01 -4.71 14.52
C TRP A 100 -13.91 -3.89 13.23
N LYS A 101 -14.94 -3.88 12.38
CA LYS A 101 -14.93 -3.15 11.11
C LYS A 101 -14.83 -1.64 11.36
N GLN A 102 -15.59 -1.13 12.33
CA GLN A 102 -15.57 0.28 12.69
C GLN A 102 -14.25 0.66 13.36
N ASP A 103 -13.74 -0.20 14.24
CA ASP A 103 -12.49 0.03 14.97
C ASP A 103 -11.26 -0.02 14.05
N LEU A 104 -11.27 -0.87 13.03
CA LEU A 104 -10.24 -0.92 12.00
C LEU A 104 -10.26 0.37 11.16
N GLY A 105 -11.45 0.87 10.85
CA GLY A 105 -11.66 2.17 10.23
C GLY A 105 -11.21 2.26 8.77
N PHE A 106 -11.02 1.13 8.11
CA PHE A 106 -10.94 0.98 6.66
C PHE A 106 -11.39 -0.43 6.27
N THR A 107 -11.70 -0.63 4.99
CA THR A 107 -12.01 -1.96 4.45
C THR A 107 -10.73 -2.62 3.91
N PRO A 108 -10.28 -3.74 4.48
CA PRO A 108 -9.13 -4.49 3.95
C PRO A 108 -9.32 -4.92 2.51
N HIS A 109 -8.21 -5.00 1.77
CA HIS A 109 -8.22 -5.50 0.39
C HIS A 109 -8.93 -6.87 0.27
N GLY A 110 -9.90 -6.96 -0.64
CA GLY A 110 -10.61 -8.22 -0.94
C GLY A 110 -11.76 -8.58 0.00
N LEU A 111 -12.17 -7.66 0.88
CA LEU A 111 -13.38 -7.75 1.72
C LEU A 111 -14.51 -6.83 1.23
#